data_AF-A0A6H5H1W1-F1
#
_entry.id   AF-A0A6H5H1W1-F1
#
_cell.length_a   1.000
_cell.length_b   1.000
_cell.length_c   1.000
_cell.angle_alpha   90.00
_cell.angle_beta   90.00
_cell.angle_gamma   90.00
#
_symmetry.space_group_name_H-M   'P 1'
#
loop_
_entity.id
_entity.type
_entity.pdbx_description
1 polymer ?
#
loop_
_entity_poly.entity_id
_entity_poly.type
_entity_poly.pdbx_seq_one_letter_code
_entity_poly.pdbx_strand_id
1 'polypeptide(L)'
;MDQHIQSFWKLEELSTESASYTGEDRACEKHFSDSVSRTDDGRYIVSLPLKADPALLGDSAHIARRRFFNLEAKLTKQPLLRDMYTRFMDEYLRLGHMKEADHSLKPSYFIPHHSVIRESSSTIKLRVVFDASAKTTTGISLNDIMMVGPCIQDSLFSILIRFRTYNYIFTADIEKMYRQVIVKPSQASLQKIFWRGSPTEKLKVYELQTVTYGTASAPYLATRCLKQLFDDEGRAYPHAEASLKDFYVDDLISGFNSVEEGLQIQSELIALLKRGQLHLRKWCSTHPKLLESIPPEDKEPLQAFQFKDHETAAVKTLGLIFDPEQDAFLFKVKNHSSSAITKRRIISEIALIFDPL
;
A
#
# COMPACT_ATOMS: atom_id res chain seq x y z
N MET A 1 -17.32 3.88 22.67
CA MET A 1 -17.45 5.16 21.94
C MET A 1 -16.33 6.08 22.38
N ASP A 2 -16.09 6.19 23.69
CA ASP A 2 -15.01 7.01 24.26
C ASP A 2 -13.59 6.55 23.87
N GLN A 3 -13.34 5.25 23.69
CA GLN A 3 -12.06 4.76 23.14
C GLN A 3 -11.85 5.16 21.67
N HIS A 4 -12.88 5.11 20.83
CA HIS A 4 -12.76 5.57 19.43
C HIS A 4 -12.59 7.10 19.35
N ILE A 5 -13.20 7.84 20.29
CA ILE A 5 -12.99 9.28 20.43
C ILE A 5 -11.55 9.56 20.88
N GLN A 6 -11.03 8.86 21.89
CA GLN A 6 -9.63 8.99 22.30
C GLN A 6 -8.64 8.60 21.20
N SER A 7 -8.94 7.57 20.38
CA SER A 7 -8.12 7.23 19.20
C SER A 7 -8.21 8.28 18.10
N PHE A 8 -9.37 8.90 17.89
CA PHE A 8 -9.56 10.02 16.96
C PHE A 8 -8.75 11.24 17.41
N TRP A 9 -8.80 11.61 18.69
CA TRP A 9 -7.99 12.71 19.24
C TRP A 9 -6.49 12.40 19.28
N LYS A 10 -6.09 11.13 19.47
CA LYS A 10 -4.68 10.71 19.37
C LYS A 10 -4.12 10.74 17.94
N LEU A 11 -4.98 10.67 16.92
CA LEU A 11 -4.61 10.86 15.52
C LEU A 11 -4.39 12.35 15.17
N GLU A 12 -5.08 13.26 15.87
CA GLU A 12 -4.89 14.72 15.76
C GLU A 12 -3.75 15.25 16.66
N GLU A 13 -3.33 14.50 17.69
CA GLU A 13 -2.12 14.82 18.45
C GLU A 13 -0.89 14.54 17.58
N LEU A 14 -0.27 15.61 17.07
CA LEU A 14 1.06 15.60 16.49
C LEU A 14 2.02 14.89 17.45
N SER A 15 2.35 13.63 17.17
CA SER A 15 3.41 12.92 17.88
C SER A 15 4.72 13.61 17.53
N THR A 16 5.09 14.57 18.37
CA THR A 16 6.37 15.30 18.35
C THR A 16 7.48 14.48 18.98
N GLU A 17 7.19 13.26 19.41
CA GLU A 17 8.21 12.33 19.89
C GLU A 17 8.89 11.71 18.68
N SER A 18 10.14 12.08 18.44
CA SER A 18 11.10 11.26 17.73
C SER A 18 11.06 9.87 18.36
N ALA A 19 10.25 8.97 17.82
CA ALA A 19 9.97 7.69 18.44
C ALA A 19 11.30 6.94 18.56
N SER A 20 11.81 6.84 19.79
CA SER A 20 12.99 6.03 20.03
C SER A 20 12.63 4.62 19.60
N TYR A 21 13.35 4.07 18.61
CA TYR A 21 13.08 2.73 18.12
C TYR A 21 12.92 1.76 19.30
N THR A 22 11.81 1.03 19.31
CA THR A 22 11.56 0.00 20.31
C THR A 22 12.56 -1.15 20.14
N GLY A 23 12.58 -2.08 21.11
CA GLY A 23 13.35 -3.32 20.95
C GLY A 23 12.92 -4.13 19.73
N GLU A 24 11.61 -4.19 19.44
CA GLU A 24 11.06 -4.89 18.26
C GLU A 24 11.46 -4.16 16.96
N ASP A 25 11.47 -2.82 16.95
CA ASP A 25 11.88 -2.06 15.76
C ASP A 25 13.34 -2.31 15.38
N ARG A 26 14.24 -2.29 16.36
CA ARG A 26 15.66 -2.60 16.13
C ARG A 26 15.87 -4.04 15.68
N ALA A 27 15.08 -4.98 16.21
CA ALA A 27 15.14 -6.38 15.79
C ALA A 27 14.63 -6.55 14.34
N CYS A 28 13.57 -5.84 13.97
CA CYS A 28 13.03 -5.84 12.62
C CYS A 28 14.03 -5.25 11.61
N GLU A 29 14.66 -4.11 11.94
CA GLU A 29 15.69 -3.49 11.10
C GLU A 29 16.91 -4.40 10.91
N LYS A 30 17.40 -4.99 12.01
CA LYS A 30 18.50 -5.95 11.93
C LYS A 30 18.12 -7.16 11.05
N HIS A 31 16.93 -7.72 11.24
CA HIS A 31 16.43 -8.83 10.43
C HIS A 31 16.34 -8.46 8.94
N PHE A 32 15.90 -7.24 8.62
CA PHE A 32 15.88 -6.76 7.24
C PHE A 32 17.30 -6.70 6.66
N SER A 33 18.22 -5.99 7.34
CA SER A 33 19.61 -5.84 6.87
C SER A 33 20.33 -7.17 6.69
N ASP A 34 20.10 -8.14 7.59
CA ASP A 34 20.76 -9.45 7.54
C ASP A 34 20.19 -10.38 6.45
N SER A 35 18.97 -10.11 5.97
CA SER A 35 18.24 -11.06 5.11
C SER A 35 17.83 -10.53 3.73
N VAL A 36 17.96 -9.23 3.49
CA VAL A 36 17.64 -8.61 2.21
C VAL A 36 18.65 -8.99 1.14
N SER A 37 18.17 -9.31 -0.05
CA SER A 37 18.99 -9.51 -1.23
C SER A 37 18.31 -8.92 -2.46
N ARG A 38 18.97 -8.97 -3.61
CA ARG A 38 18.45 -8.41 -4.87
C ARG A 38 18.50 -9.44 -5.98
N THR A 39 17.51 -9.44 -6.86
CA THR A 39 17.50 -10.22 -8.11
C THR A 39 18.36 -9.53 -9.17
N ASP A 40 18.69 -10.26 -10.24
CA ASP A 40 19.46 -9.74 -11.37
C ASP A 40 18.75 -8.58 -12.10
N ASP A 41 17.41 -8.57 -12.10
CA ASP A 41 16.60 -7.47 -12.65
C ASP A 41 16.44 -6.28 -11.68
N GLY A 42 16.95 -6.40 -10.45
CA GLY A 42 17.04 -5.32 -9.48
C GLY A 42 15.93 -5.28 -8.43
N ARG A 43 14.99 -6.22 -8.39
CA ARG A 43 13.97 -6.31 -7.33
C ARG A 43 14.58 -6.79 -6.01
N TYR A 44 14.07 -6.27 -4.91
CA TYR A 44 14.46 -6.76 -3.59
C TYR A 44 13.73 -8.06 -3.23
N ILE A 45 14.46 -8.98 -2.62
CA ILE A 45 13.96 -10.20 -1.98
C ILE A 45 14.11 -10.01 -0.48
N VAL A 46 13.01 -10.13 0.27
CA VAL A 46 12.99 -9.96 1.72
C VAL A 46 12.49 -11.22 2.41
N SER A 47 12.97 -11.43 3.64
CA SER A 47 12.40 -12.46 4.52
C SER A 47 11.34 -11.83 5.42
N LEU A 48 10.18 -12.47 5.58
CA LEU A 48 9.14 -12.03 6.50
C LEU A 48 9.71 -11.94 7.93
N PRO A 49 9.56 -10.80 8.62
CA PRO A 49 10.11 -10.59 9.96
C PRO A 49 9.19 -11.25 10.98
N LEU A 50 9.52 -12.48 11.37
CA LEU A 50 8.74 -13.30 12.30
C LEU A 50 9.28 -13.13 13.72
N LYS A 51 8.41 -12.80 14.67
CA LYS A 51 8.73 -12.72 16.11
C LYS A 51 8.40 -13.98 16.90
N ALA A 52 7.73 -14.95 16.26
CA ALA A 52 7.44 -16.25 16.85
C ALA A 52 7.57 -17.35 15.78
N ASP A 53 7.76 -18.59 16.23
CA ASP A 53 7.88 -19.74 15.34
C ASP A 53 6.57 -19.95 14.55
N PRO A 54 6.62 -19.98 13.20
CA PRO A 54 5.46 -20.31 12.38
C PRO A 54 4.82 -21.68 12.68
N ALA A 55 5.52 -22.60 13.37
CA ALA A 55 4.95 -23.85 13.86
C ALA A 55 3.80 -23.64 14.87
N LEU A 56 3.68 -22.45 15.48
CA LEU A 56 2.56 -22.09 16.37
C LEU A 56 1.24 -21.85 15.61
N LEU A 57 1.31 -21.64 14.29
CA LEU A 57 0.12 -21.47 13.46
C LEU A 57 -0.63 -22.80 13.37
N GLY A 58 -1.92 -22.76 13.69
CA GLY A 58 -2.85 -23.85 13.42
C GLY A 58 -3.26 -23.94 11.95
N ASP A 59 -4.30 -24.73 11.70
CA ASP A 59 -4.90 -24.80 10.36
C ASP A 59 -5.70 -23.51 10.07
N SER A 60 -5.40 -22.87 8.94
CA SER A 60 -6.16 -21.74 8.37
C SER A 60 -6.93 -22.12 7.10
N ALA A 61 -6.67 -23.31 6.53
CA ALA A 61 -7.24 -23.71 5.24
C ALA A 61 -8.77 -23.77 5.31
N HIS A 62 -9.33 -24.34 6.37
CA HIS A 62 -10.78 -24.49 6.51
C HIS A 62 -11.51 -23.12 6.48
N ILE A 63 -11.00 -22.12 7.21
CA ILE A 63 -11.60 -20.78 7.28
C ILE A 63 -11.44 -20.04 5.94
N ALA A 64 -10.25 -20.08 5.35
CA ALA A 64 -9.99 -19.45 4.06
C ALA A 64 -10.86 -20.05 2.95
N ARG A 65 -11.01 -21.38 2.92
CA ARG A 65 -11.85 -22.08 1.95
C ARG A 65 -13.33 -21.73 2.10
N ARG A 66 -13.84 -21.69 3.34
CA ARG A 66 -15.22 -21.27 3.60
C ARG A 66 -15.48 -19.84 3.13
N ARG A 67 -14.54 -18.91 3.41
CA ARG A 67 -14.63 -17.51 2.96
C ARG A 67 -14.53 -17.40 1.43
N PHE A 68 -13.71 -18.23 0.79
CA PHE A 68 -13.64 -18.31 -0.66
C PHE A 68 -14.99 -18.73 -1.28
N PHE A 69 -15.66 -19.77 -0.76
CA PHE A 69 -16.96 -20.17 -1.30
C PHE A 69 -18.04 -19.10 -1.14
N ASN A 70 -18.00 -18.33 -0.04
CA ASN A 70 -18.89 -17.17 0.12
C ASN A 70 -18.60 -16.07 -0.91
N LEU A 71 -17.32 -15.81 -1.18
CA LEU A 71 -16.89 -14.91 -2.25
C LEU A 71 -17.39 -15.42 -3.61
N GLU A 72 -17.16 -16.68 -3.94
CA GLU A 72 -17.59 -17.29 -5.20
C GLU A 72 -19.11 -17.22 -5.40
N ALA A 73 -19.90 -17.51 -4.36
CA ALA A 73 -21.35 -17.35 -4.39
C ALA A 73 -21.77 -15.90 -4.66
N LYS A 74 -21.02 -14.91 -4.14
CA LYS A 74 -21.24 -13.48 -4.44
C LYS A 74 -20.87 -13.15 -5.88
N LEU A 75 -19.72 -13.63 -6.37
CA LEU A 75 -19.27 -13.40 -7.75
C LEU A 75 -20.26 -14.00 -8.76
N THR A 76 -20.81 -15.19 -8.47
CA THR A 76 -21.82 -15.84 -9.32
C THR A 76 -23.08 -14.98 -9.49
N LYS A 77 -23.49 -14.26 -8.44
CA LYS A 77 -24.65 -13.37 -8.45
C LYS A 77 -24.37 -12.00 -9.09
N GLN A 78 -23.10 -11.62 -9.28
CA GLN A 78 -22.69 -10.29 -9.72
C GLN A 78 -21.66 -10.39 -10.87
N PRO A 79 -22.11 -10.51 -12.14
CA PRO A 79 -21.23 -10.74 -13.28
C PRO A 79 -20.13 -9.69 -13.45
N LEU A 80 -20.46 -8.39 -13.27
CA LEU A 80 -19.47 -7.32 -13.37
C LEU A 80 -18.37 -7.45 -12.31
N LEU A 81 -18.75 -7.76 -11.05
CA LEU A 81 -17.78 -7.96 -9.98
C LEU A 81 -16.92 -9.20 -10.25
N ARG A 82 -17.52 -10.29 -10.74
CA ARG A 82 -16.77 -11.50 -11.14
C ARG A 82 -15.71 -11.17 -12.17
N ASP A 83 -16.08 -10.48 -13.24
CA ASP A 83 -15.14 -10.16 -14.32
C ASP A 83 -13.99 -9.28 -13.82
N MET A 84 -14.28 -8.27 -12.98
CA MET A 84 -13.23 -7.44 -12.36
C MET A 84 -12.32 -8.26 -11.44
N TYR A 85 -12.88 -9.18 -10.66
CA TYR A 85 -12.12 -10.02 -9.72
C TYR A 85 -11.24 -11.02 -10.46
N THR A 86 -11.79 -11.68 -11.48
CA THR A 86 -11.05 -12.61 -12.34
C THR A 86 -9.89 -11.90 -13.03
N ARG A 87 -10.12 -10.72 -13.62
CA ARG A 87 -9.03 -9.92 -14.21
C ARG A 87 -7.94 -9.56 -13.21
N PHE A 88 -8.30 -9.23 -11.97
CA PHE A 88 -7.32 -8.95 -10.91
C PHE A 88 -6.46 -10.19 -10.61
N MET A 89 -7.09 -11.35 -10.46
CA MET A 89 -6.39 -12.61 -10.15
C MET A 89 -5.53 -13.06 -11.33
N ASP A 90 -6.02 -12.95 -12.55
CA ASP A 90 -5.27 -13.27 -13.76
C ASP A 90 -4.06 -12.34 -13.93
N GLU A 91 -4.20 -11.03 -13.64
CA GLU A 91 -3.07 -10.11 -13.61
C GLU A 91 -2.03 -10.52 -12.56
N TYR A 92 -2.47 -10.94 -11.36
CA TYR A 92 -1.59 -11.46 -10.31
C TYR A 92 -0.78 -12.68 -10.78
N LEU A 93 -1.42 -13.62 -11.47
CA LEU A 93 -0.76 -14.81 -12.00
C LEU A 93 0.19 -14.45 -13.15
N ARG A 94 -0.28 -13.64 -14.12
CA ARG A 94 0.48 -13.25 -15.31
C ARG A 94 1.74 -12.47 -14.98
N LEU A 95 1.69 -11.61 -13.96
CA LEU A 95 2.86 -10.85 -13.49
C LEU A 95 3.77 -11.67 -12.56
N GLY A 96 3.49 -12.96 -12.33
CA GLY A 96 4.29 -13.81 -11.44
C GLY A 96 4.17 -13.47 -9.95
N HIS A 97 3.22 -12.61 -9.58
CA HIS A 97 3.00 -12.21 -8.18
C HIS A 97 2.31 -13.32 -7.36
N MET A 98 1.78 -14.34 -8.03
CA MET A 98 1.40 -15.61 -7.41
C MET A 98 1.71 -16.77 -8.35
N LYS A 99 1.87 -17.97 -7.78
CA LYS A 99 2.05 -19.23 -8.53
C LYS A 99 1.22 -20.34 -7.90
N GLU A 100 0.90 -21.38 -8.66
CA GLU A 100 0.24 -22.57 -8.10
C GLU A 100 1.16 -23.19 -7.03
N ALA A 101 0.58 -23.46 -5.86
CA ALA A 101 1.35 -23.84 -4.67
C ALA A 101 1.90 -25.26 -4.77
N ASP A 102 3.10 -25.48 -4.24
CA ASP A 102 3.54 -26.83 -3.90
C ASP A 102 2.89 -27.23 -2.55
N HIS A 103 2.21 -28.38 -2.55
CA HIS A 103 1.53 -28.91 -1.37
C HIS A 103 2.51 -29.42 -0.30
N SER A 104 3.81 -29.53 -0.62
CA SER A 104 4.84 -30.09 0.26
C SER A 104 5.32 -29.16 1.38
N LEU A 105 5.27 -27.83 1.19
CA LEU A 105 5.90 -26.87 2.10
C LEU A 105 5.05 -26.59 3.34
N LYS A 106 5.63 -26.89 4.51
CA LYS A 106 5.13 -26.56 5.85
C LYS A 106 6.20 -25.81 6.65
N PRO A 107 5.81 -24.95 7.60
CA PRO A 107 4.44 -24.57 7.95
C PRO A 107 3.77 -23.72 6.84
N SER A 108 2.44 -23.72 6.82
CA SER A 108 1.65 -23.05 5.78
C SER A 108 0.50 -22.25 6.37
N TYR A 109 0.21 -21.10 5.77
CA TYR A 109 -0.90 -20.25 6.19
C TYR A 109 -1.74 -19.82 5.00
N PHE A 110 -3.05 -20.04 5.09
CA PHE A 110 -4.02 -19.68 4.07
C PHE A 110 -4.68 -18.35 4.41
N ILE A 111 -4.36 -17.32 3.64
CA ILE A 111 -4.90 -15.97 3.79
C ILE A 111 -6.27 -15.90 3.09
N PRO A 112 -7.37 -15.66 3.82
CA PRO A 112 -8.64 -15.37 3.18
C PRO A 112 -8.58 -14.03 2.44
N HIS A 113 -9.28 -13.93 1.30
CA HIS A 113 -9.36 -12.68 0.55
C HIS A 113 -10.79 -12.34 0.16
N HIS A 114 -11.06 -11.04 -0.02
CA HIS A 114 -12.39 -10.55 -0.38
C HIS A 114 -12.31 -9.26 -1.21
N SER A 115 -13.43 -8.90 -1.85
CA SER A 115 -13.55 -7.67 -2.64
C SER A 115 -14.02 -6.49 -1.78
N VAL A 116 -13.41 -5.33 -1.96
CA VAL A 116 -13.94 -4.03 -1.56
C VAL A 116 -14.13 -3.20 -2.82
N ILE A 117 -15.35 -2.72 -3.05
CA ILE A 117 -15.66 -1.84 -4.17
C ILE A 117 -15.67 -0.41 -3.67
N ARG A 118 -14.95 0.48 -4.35
CA ARG A 118 -15.15 1.92 -4.20
C ARG A 118 -15.82 2.45 -5.46
N GLU A 119 -17.02 2.98 -5.29
CA GLU A 119 -17.73 3.73 -6.32
C GLU A 119 -17.20 5.16 -6.31
N SER A 120 -16.57 5.57 -7.40
CA SER A 120 -16.32 6.98 -7.70
C SER A 120 -17.36 7.45 -8.71
N SER A 121 -17.62 8.75 -8.78
CA SER A 121 -18.68 9.34 -9.64
C SER A 121 -18.59 8.99 -11.13
N SER A 122 -17.46 8.43 -11.59
CA SER A 122 -17.24 8.03 -12.99
C SER A 122 -16.75 6.59 -13.19
N THR A 123 -16.20 5.92 -12.17
CA THR A 123 -15.66 4.55 -12.30
C THR A 123 -15.84 3.69 -11.04
N ILE A 124 -16.03 2.38 -11.24
CA ILE A 124 -16.02 1.37 -10.18
C ILE A 124 -14.58 0.84 -10.03
N LYS A 125 -13.95 1.06 -8.88
CA LYS A 125 -12.60 0.53 -8.59
C LYS A 125 -12.71 -0.65 -7.62
N LEU A 126 -12.31 -1.83 -8.09
CA LEU A 126 -12.16 -3.02 -7.25
C LEU A 126 -10.83 -2.97 -6.50
N ARG A 127 -10.86 -3.28 -5.20
CA ARG A 127 -9.68 -3.68 -4.42
C ARG A 127 -9.92 -5.08 -3.88
N VAL A 128 -8.94 -5.97 -4.05
CA VAL A 128 -8.91 -7.21 -3.28
C VAL A 128 -8.21 -6.91 -1.96
N VAL A 129 -8.67 -7.52 -0.88
CA VAL A 129 -8.09 -7.40 0.46
C VAL A 129 -7.71 -8.79 0.94
N PHE A 130 -6.48 -8.95 1.38
CA PHE A 130 -5.95 -10.17 1.99
C PHE A 130 -5.98 -10.01 3.52
N ASP A 131 -6.67 -10.92 4.22
CA ASP A 131 -6.87 -10.85 5.67
C ASP A 131 -5.88 -11.76 6.40
N ALA A 132 -4.65 -11.27 6.60
CA ALA A 132 -3.63 -12.00 7.36
C ALA A 132 -3.87 -11.99 8.88
N SER A 133 -4.93 -11.33 9.36
CA SER A 133 -5.38 -11.33 10.76
C SER A 133 -6.40 -12.44 11.06
N ALA A 134 -6.81 -13.22 10.05
CA ALA A 134 -7.74 -14.33 10.24
C ALA A 134 -7.14 -15.43 11.14
N LYS A 135 -7.72 -15.63 12.33
CA LYS A 135 -7.19 -16.59 13.29
C LYS A 135 -7.24 -18.03 12.74
N THR A 136 -6.20 -18.81 13.03
CA THR A 136 -6.13 -20.25 12.77
C THR A 136 -6.87 -21.04 13.85
N THR A 137 -6.85 -22.38 13.77
CA THR A 137 -7.38 -23.26 14.82
C THR A 137 -6.71 -23.08 16.20
N THR A 138 -5.51 -22.52 16.28
CA THR A 138 -4.84 -22.20 17.56
C THR A 138 -5.23 -20.82 18.11
N GLY A 139 -6.07 -20.06 17.39
CA GLY A 139 -6.41 -18.69 17.76
C GLY A 139 -5.35 -17.65 17.38
N ILE A 140 -4.22 -18.08 16.82
CA ILE A 140 -3.11 -17.24 16.36
C ILE A 140 -3.24 -17.01 14.85
N SER A 141 -2.98 -15.79 14.40
CA SER A 141 -2.94 -15.39 12.98
C SER A 141 -1.51 -15.12 12.52
N LEU A 142 -1.31 -15.00 11.20
CA LEU A 142 0.00 -14.64 10.64
C LEU A 142 0.48 -13.29 11.18
N ASN A 143 -0.41 -12.31 11.29
CA ASN A 143 -0.06 -10.98 11.83
C ASN A 143 0.37 -11.02 13.30
N ASP A 144 -0.13 -11.96 14.11
CA ASP A 144 0.28 -12.05 15.53
C ASP A 144 1.74 -12.50 15.69
N ILE A 145 2.26 -13.28 14.73
CA ILE A 145 3.63 -13.80 14.76
C ILE A 145 4.61 -12.96 13.95
N MET A 146 4.17 -11.85 13.35
CA MET A 146 5.01 -10.93 12.58
C MET A 146 5.36 -9.68 13.40
N MET A 147 6.57 -9.17 13.20
CA MET A 147 6.93 -7.82 13.62
C MET A 147 6.25 -6.82 12.68
N VAL A 148 5.84 -5.66 13.19
CA VAL A 148 5.29 -4.59 12.34
C VAL A 148 6.42 -3.86 11.63
N GLY A 149 7.52 -3.61 12.36
CA GLY A 149 8.61 -2.76 11.92
C GLY A 149 8.30 -1.27 12.14
N PRO A 150 9.33 -0.42 12.22
CA PRO A 150 9.13 0.99 12.49
C PRO A 150 8.52 1.74 11.31
N CYS A 151 7.86 2.86 11.60
CA CYS A 151 7.59 3.85 10.57
C CYS A 151 8.90 4.57 10.21
N ILE A 152 9.32 4.48 8.95
CA ILE A 152 10.57 5.10 8.44
C ILE A 152 10.29 6.44 7.77
N GLN A 153 9.05 6.68 7.38
CA GLN A 153 8.66 7.84 6.58
C GLN A 153 8.41 9.04 7.46
N ASP A 154 8.69 10.22 6.91
CA ASP A 154 8.27 11.48 7.53
C ASP A 154 6.74 11.53 7.63
N SER A 155 6.24 12.26 8.62
CA SER A 155 4.80 12.45 8.76
C SER A 155 4.22 13.09 7.50
N LEU A 156 2.99 12.72 7.13
CA LEU A 156 2.30 13.34 6.00
C LEU A 156 2.25 14.86 6.14
N PHE A 157 2.05 15.39 7.35
CA PHE A 157 2.14 16.82 7.65
C PHE A 157 3.49 17.43 7.24
N SER A 158 4.60 16.81 7.64
CA SER A 158 5.94 17.28 7.26
C SER A 158 6.15 17.31 5.75
N ILE A 159 5.64 16.29 5.04
CA ILE A 159 5.69 16.22 3.57
C ILE A 159 4.85 17.35 2.96
N LEU A 160 3.62 17.57 3.44
CA LEU A 160 2.72 18.61 2.95
C LEU A 160 3.29 20.02 3.18
N ILE A 161 3.91 20.29 4.34
CA ILE A 161 4.56 21.58 4.59
C ILE A 161 5.75 21.78 3.66
N ARG A 162 6.61 20.76 3.47
CA ARG A 162 7.76 20.85 2.57
C ARG A 162 7.33 21.10 1.13
N PHE A 163 6.30 20.39 0.68
CA PHE A 163 5.67 20.55 -0.62
C PHE A 163 5.22 22.00 -0.90
N ARG A 164 4.75 22.74 0.13
CA ARG A 164 4.35 24.15 0.01
C ARG A 164 5.50 25.15 -0.08
N THR A 165 6.75 24.71 0.10
CA THR A 165 7.92 25.60 0.02
C THR A 165 8.46 25.79 -1.40
N TYR A 166 7.98 25.02 -2.37
CA TYR A 166 8.45 25.04 -3.76
C TYR A 166 7.61 25.96 -4.65
N ASN A 167 8.23 26.57 -5.65
CA ASN A 167 7.53 27.38 -6.67
C ASN A 167 6.64 26.52 -7.58
N TYR A 168 7.08 25.30 -7.87
CA TYR A 168 6.38 24.33 -8.69
C TYR A 168 6.42 22.97 -8.01
N ILE A 169 5.46 22.13 -8.34
CA ILE A 169 5.27 20.84 -7.67
C ILE A 169 5.00 19.75 -8.68
N PHE A 170 5.19 18.52 -8.25
CA PHE A 170 4.76 17.35 -8.99
C PHE A 170 4.43 16.18 -8.06
N THR A 171 3.58 15.30 -8.57
CA THR A 171 3.18 14.08 -7.89
C THR A 171 3.31 12.89 -8.84
N ALA A 172 3.52 11.71 -8.27
CA ALA A 172 3.50 10.43 -8.97
C ALA A 172 3.19 9.31 -7.96
N ASP A 173 2.86 8.10 -8.43
CA ASP A 173 2.80 6.91 -7.59
C ASP A 173 3.67 5.78 -8.13
N ILE A 174 4.23 4.99 -7.21
CA ILE A 174 4.92 3.75 -7.53
C ILE A 174 3.88 2.68 -7.86
N GLU A 175 3.91 2.20 -9.10
CA GLU A 175 2.99 1.17 -9.55
C GLU A 175 3.14 -0.10 -8.73
N LYS A 176 2.06 -0.43 -7.99
CA LYS A 176 1.93 -1.71 -7.29
C LYS A 176 3.11 -1.95 -6.33
N MET A 177 3.59 -0.91 -5.63
CA MET A 177 4.81 -0.91 -4.80
C MET A 177 5.06 -2.21 -4.03
N TYR A 178 4.11 -2.67 -3.21
CA TYR A 178 4.21 -3.92 -2.44
C TYR A 178 4.53 -5.15 -3.30
N ARG A 179 3.97 -5.21 -4.52
CA ARG A 179 4.14 -6.33 -5.47
C ARG A 179 5.51 -6.30 -6.17
N GLN A 180 6.29 -5.24 -6.03
CA GLN A 180 7.66 -5.20 -6.56
C GLN A 180 8.68 -5.83 -5.60
N VAL A 181 8.31 -6.02 -4.32
CA VAL A 181 9.16 -6.66 -3.32
C VAL A 181 8.83 -8.14 -3.24
N ILE A 182 9.81 -8.99 -3.52
CA ILE A 182 9.68 -10.45 -3.52
C ILE A 182 9.82 -10.97 -2.09
N VAL A 183 8.97 -11.92 -1.70
CA VAL A 183 9.13 -12.68 -0.46
C VAL A 183 10.00 -13.89 -0.74
N LYS A 184 10.97 -14.16 0.16
CA LYS A 184 11.89 -15.28 0.05
C LYS A 184 11.11 -16.59 -0.22
N PRO A 185 11.49 -17.39 -1.24
CA PRO A 185 10.72 -18.58 -1.64
C PRO A 185 10.45 -19.58 -0.51
N SER A 186 11.38 -19.70 0.45
CA SER A 186 11.24 -20.57 1.62
C SER A 186 10.10 -20.17 2.57
N GLN A 187 9.59 -18.93 2.48
CA GLN A 187 8.51 -18.40 3.31
C GLN A 187 7.22 -18.17 2.51
N ALA A 188 7.22 -18.43 1.19
CA ALA A 188 6.03 -18.25 0.34
C ALA A 188 4.84 -19.12 0.80
N SER A 189 5.10 -20.25 1.48
CA SER A 189 4.08 -21.12 2.06
C SER A 189 3.23 -20.44 3.14
N LEU A 190 3.70 -19.33 3.73
CA LEU A 190 2.96 -18.52 4.70
C LEU A 190 1.96 -17.56 4.03
N GLN A 191 1.93 -17.50 2.70
CA GLN A 191 1.03 -16.64 1.95
C GLN A 191 0.22 -17.43 0.91
N LYS A 192 -0.47 -18.49 1.35
CA LYS A 192 -1.33 -19.32 0.48
C LYS A 192 -2.72 -18.72 0.34
N ILE A 193 -3.36 -18.89 -0.82
CA ILE A 193 -4.76 -18.50 -1.05
C ILE A 193 -5.50 -19.58 -1.86
N PHE A 194 -6.83 -19.59 -1.78
CA PHE A 194 -7.67 -20.45 -2.61
C PHE A 194 -8.26 -19.66 -3.77
N TRP A 195 -8.14 -20.16 -5.00
CA TRP A 195 -8.73 -19.48 -6.16
C TRP A 195 -9.13 -20.44 -7.28
N ARG A 196 -10.22 -20.11 -7.97
CA ARG A 196 -10.63 -20.65 -9.27
C ARG A 196 -11.49 -19.59 -9.98
N GLY A 197 -11.43 -19.54 -11.31
CA GLY A 197 -12.15 -18.55 -12.11
C GLY A 197 -13.62 -18.92 -12.33
N SER A 198 -13.93 -20.21 -12.29
CA SER A 198 -15.28 -20.74 -12.44
C SER A 198 -15.62 -21.80 -11.38
N PRO A 199 -16.88 -21.88 -10.91
CA PRO A 199 -17.33 -22.97 -10.02
C PRO A 199 -17.17 -24.37 -10.61
N THR A 200 -17.10 -24.48 -11.94
CA THR A 200 -16.87 -25.75 -12.65
C THR A 200 -15.41 -26.20 -12.63
N GLU A 201 -14.47 -25.31 -12.31
CA GLU A 201 -13.05 -25.62 -12.22
C GLU A 201 -12.69 -26.23 -10.85
N LYS A 202 -11.61 -27.01 -10.82
CA LYS A 202 -11.04 -27.49 -9.57
C LYS A 202 -10.52 -26.29 -8.76
N LEU A 203 -10.88 -26.23 -7.48
CA LEU A 203 -10.31 -25.23 -6.58
C LEU A 203 -8.81 -25.46 -6.41
N LYS A 204 -8.01 -24.47 -6.77
CA LYS A 204 -6.54 -24.50 -6.67
C LYS A 204 -6.04 -23.72 -5.47
N VAL A 205 -4.81 -24.00 -5.08
CA VAL A 205 -4.07 -23.26 -4.06
C VAL A 205 -2.96 -22.49 -4.77
N TYR A 206 -2.81 -21.22 -4.43
CA TYR A 206 -1.74 -20.37 -4.93
C TYR A 206 -0.88 -19.84 -3.78
N GLU A 207 0.41 -19.63 -4.03
CA GLU A 207 1.34 -18.95 -3.14
C GLU A 207 1.64 -17.55 -3.67
N LEU A 208 1.40 -16.52 -2.86
CA LEU A 208 1.79 -15.16 -3.18
C LEU A 208 3.32 -15.04 -3.06
N GLN A 209 3.95 -14.52 -4.11
CA GLN A 209 5.41 -14.45 -4.23
C GLN A 209 5.99 -13.11 -3.75
N THR A 210 5.15 -12.12 -3.50
CA THR A 210 5.55 -10.75 -3.17
C THR A 210 5.06 -10.37 -1.79
N VAL A 211 5.50 -9.22 -1.27
CA VAL A 211 4.94 -8.65 -0.05
C VAL A 211 3.44 -8.41 -0.27
N THR A 212 2.63 -8.96 0.63
CA THR A 212 1.17 -8.92 0.51
C THR A 212 0.60 -7.87 1.46
N TYR A 213 -0.05 -6.85 0.92
CA TYR A 213 -0.77 -5.88 1.74
C TYR A 213 -1.81 -6.59 2.62
N GLY A 214 -1.96 -6.14 3.86
CA GLY A 214 -2.76 -6.82 4.90
C GLY A 214 -1.95 -7.68 5.86
N THR A 215 -0.68 -7.99 5.53
CA THR A 215 0.28 -8.50 6.53
C THR A 215 0.86 -7.35 7.37
N ALA A 216 1.14 -7.60 8.65
CA ALA A 216 1.60 -6.59 9.61
C ALA A 216 2.85 -5.83 9.16
N SER A 217 3.83 -6.54 8.58
CA SER A 217 5.11 -5.94 8.17
C SER A 217 5.11 -5.36 6.75
N ALA A 218 4.00 -5.45 6.01
CA ALA A 218 4.00 -5.06 4.59
C ALA A 218 4.40 -3.60 4.36
N PRO A 219 3.86 -2.61 5.11
CA PRO A 219 4.23 -1.20 4.94
C PRO A 219 5.72 -0.98 5.19
N TYR A 220 6.26 -1.52 6.29
CA TYR A 220 7.69 -1.43 6.61
C TYR A 220 8.55 -2.06 5.52
N LEU A 221 8.26 -3.30 5.10
CA LEU A 221 9.09 -3.98 4.08
C LEU A 221 9.13 -3.22 2.75
N ALA A 222 7.98 -2.71 2.28
CA ALA A 222 7.92 -1.96 1.03
C ALA A 222 8.71 -0.65 1.10
N THR A 223 8.44 0.17 2.12
CA THR A 223 9.09 1.48 2.31
C THR A 223 10.57 1.35 2.65
N ARG A 224 10.97 0.32 3.40
CA ARG A 224 12.37 0.02 3.68
C ARG A 224 13.14 -0.41 2.45
N CYS A 225 12.52 -1.16 1.52
CA CYS A 225 13.13 -1.48 0.22
C CYS A 225 13.29 -0.25 -0.66
N LEU A 226 12.32 0.67 -0.66
CA LEU A 226 12.45 1.97 -1.33
C LEU A 226 13.65 2.73 -0.75
N LYS A 227 13.73 2.86 0.58
CA LYS A 227 14.89 3.48 1.24
C LYS A 227 16.21 2.75 0.88
N GLN A 228 16.21 1.42 0.88
CA GLN A 228 17.40 0.64 0.53
C GLN A 228 17.87 0.94 -0.91
N LEU A 229 16.95 1.16 -1.84
CA LEU A 229 17.29 1.53 -3.22
C LEU A 229 18.03 2.86 -3.28
N PHE A 230 17.59 3.85 -2.49
CA PHE A 230 18.27 5.14 -2.38
C PHE A 230 19.62 5.00 -1.67
N ASP A 231 19.70 4.18 -0.61
CA ASP A 231 20.97 3.90 0.07
C ASP A 231 21.99 3.23 -0.89
N ASP A 232 21.54 2.33 -1.76
CA ASP A 232 22.37 1.56 -2.68
C ASP A 232 22.79 2.35 -3.94
N GLU A 233 21.86 3.08 -4.55
CA GLU A 233 22.03 3.68 -5.88
C GLU A 233 21.93 5.22 -5.88
N GLY A 234 21.40 5.82 -4.82
CA GLY A 234 21.05 7.26 -4.77
C GLY A 234 22.21 8.21 -5.03
N ARG A 235 23.44 7.84 -4.64
CA ARG A 235 24.64 8.66 -4.90
C ARG A 235 24.92 8.91 -6.38
N ALA A 236 24.44 8.04 -7.27
CA ALA A 236 24.56 8.23 -8.73
C ALA A 236 23.52 9.20 -9.29
N TYR A 237 22.54 9.61 -8.47
CA TYR A 237 21.38 10.41 -8.83
C TYR A 237 21.16 11.55 -7.81
N PRO A 238 22.12 12.50 -7.71
CA PRO A 238 22.16 13.48 -6.63
C PRO A 238 20.98 14.46 -6.60
N HIS A 239 20.32 14.72 -7.73
CA HIS A 239 19.14 15.59 -7.77
C HIS A 239 17.91 14.84 -7.25
N ALA A 240 17.82 13.53 -7.50
CA ALA A 240 16.70 12.70 -7.03
C ALA A 240 16.87 12.20 -5.59
N GLU A 241 18.10 12.10 -5.06
CA GLU A 241 18.38 11.53 -3.73
C GLU A 241 17.55 12.19 -2.62
N ALA A 242 17.40 13.52 -2.69
CA ALA A 242 16.63 14.29 -1.73
C ALA A 242 15.12 13.98 -1.76
N SER A 243 14.59 13.41 -2.85
CA SER A 243 13.17 13.08 -2.98
C SER A 243 12.73 11.87 -2.15
N LEU A 244 13.66 11.12 -1.53
CA LEU A 244 13.28 10.00 -0.64
C LEU A 244 12.34 10.45 0.48
N LYS A 245 12.59 11.63 1.06
CA LYS A 245 11.81 12.23 2.15
C LYS A 245 10.43 12.77 1.72
N ASP A 246 10.17 12.75 0.41
CA ASP A 246 8.95 13.24 -0.21
C ASP A 246 8.00 12.09 -0.58
N PHE A 247 8.41 10.83 -0.33
CA PHE A 247 7.56 9.66 -0.47
C PHE A 247 6.72 9.42 0.79
N TYR A 248 5.42 9.26 0.59
CA TYR A 248 4.47 8.73 1.56
C TYR A 248 3.91 7.41 1.02
N VAL A 249 4.34 6.29 1.60
CA VAL A 249 4.21 4.94 1.05
C VAL A 249 4.57 4.87 -0.44
N ASP A 250 3.60 4.68 -1.33
CA ASP A 250 3.74 4.61 -2.77
C ASP A 250 3.54 5.96 -3.47
N ASP A 251 3.02 6.97 -2.78
CA ASP A 251 2.80 8.31 -3.33
C ASP A 251 4.06 9.17 -3.17
N LEU A 252 4.45 9.85 -4.25
CA LEU A 252 5.49 10.88 -4.27
C LEU A 252 4.86 12.26 -4.33
N ILE A 253 5.28 13.14 -3.43
CA ILE A 253 4.75 14.51 -3.32
C ILE A 253 5.94 15.47 -3.17
N SER A 254 6.45 15.97 -4.29
CA SER A 254 7.68 16.76 -4.31
C SER A 254 7.51 18.05 -5.12
N GLY A 255 8.58 18.84 -5.20
CA GLY A 255 8.59 20.09 -5.93
C GLY A 255 9.98 20.60 -6.25
N PHE A 256 10.02 21.72 -6.96
CA PHE A 256 11.23 22.32 -7.52
C PHE A 256 11.06 23.83 -7.68
N ASN A 257 12.17 24.56 -7.76
CA ASN A 257 12.16 26.03 -7.83
C ASN A 257 12.46 26.58 -9.22
N SER A 258 13.09 25.77 -10.10
CA SER A 258 13.28 26.06 -11.52
C SER A 258 12.87 24.87 -12.39
N VAL A 259 12.41 25.14 -13.61
CA VAL A 259 11.95 24.08 -14.53
C VAL A 259 13.09 23.13 -14.89
N GLU A 260 14.31 23.66 -15.03
CA GLU A 260 15.51 22.89 -15.33
C GLU A 260 15.84 21.90 -14.21
N GLU A 261 15.75 22.34 -12.95
CA GLU A 261 15.90 21.48 -11.76
C GLU A 261 14.82 20.39 -11.75
N GLY A 262 13.55 20.76 -11.98
CA GLY A 262 12.44 19.81 -12.02
C GLY A 262 12.65 18.69 -13.06
N LEU A 263 13.11 19.04 -14.26
CA LEU A 263 13.40 18.07 -15.32
C LEU A 263 14.55 17.12 -14.95
N GLN A 264 15.58 17.62 -14.25
CA GLN A 264 16.69 16.79 -13.74
C GLN A 264 16.20 15.82 -12.67
N ILE A 265 15.48 16.32 -11.65
CA ILE A 265 14.89 15.51 -10.58
C ILE A 265 14.02 14.40 -11.18
N GLN A 266 13.11 14.73 -12.10
CA GLN A 266 12.26 13.75 -12.75
C GLN A 266 13.09 12.67 -13.45
N SER A 267 14.03 13.07 -14.32
CA SER A 267 14.78 12.12 -15.14
C SER A 267 15.62 11.19 -14.28
N GLU A 268 16.30 11.74 -13.26
CA GLU A 268 17.08 10.97 -12.31
C GLU A 268 16.22 10.05 -11.45
N LEU A 269 15.04 10.50 -11.01
CA LEU A 269 14.15 9.69 -10.19
C LEU A 269 13.57 8.51 -10.96
N ILE A 270 13.17 8.72 -12.21
CA ILE A 270 12.73 7.62 -13.11
C ILE A 270 13.88 6.63 -13.31
N ALA A 271 15.11 7.11 -13.53
CA ALA A 271 16.26 6.26 -13.74
C ALA A 271 16.64 5.47 -12.47
N LEU A 272 16.68 6.12 -11.31
CA LEU A 272 16.96 5.53 -10.00
C LEU A 272 15.93 4.45 -9.66
N LEU A 273 14.64 4.76 -9.72
CA LEU A 273 13.58 3.82 -9.35
C LEU A 273 13.48 2.64 -10.32
N LYS A 274 13.82 2.84 -11.60
CA LYS A 274 13.95 1.76 -12.58
C LYS A 274 15.00 0.72 -12.18
N ARG A 275 16.05 1.10 -11.45
CA ARG A 275 17.04 0.15 -10.90
C ARG A 275 16.36 -0.85 -9.95
N GLY A 276 15.34 -0.45 -9.22
CA GLY A 276 14.56 -1.31 -8.30
C GLY A 276 13.29 -1.92 -8.91
N GLN A 277 13.06 -1.79 -10.22
CA GLN A 277 11.79 -2.12 -10.87
C GLN A 277 10.57 -1.36 -10.28
N LEU A 278 10.79 -0.16 -9.74
CA LEU A 278 9.76 0.69 -9.17
C LEU A 278 9.29 1.70 -10.23
N HIS A 279 8.31 1.33 -11.05
CA HIS A 279 7.80 2.20 -12.12
C HIS A 279 6.92 3.32 -11.55
N LEU A 280 7.17 4.57 -11.92
CA LEU A 280 6.35 5.73 -11.54
C LEU A 280 5.27 6.00 -12.59
N ARG A 281 4.04 6.19 -12.11
CA ARG A 281 2.84 6.48 -12.92
C ARG A 281 2.01 7.57 -12.26
N LYS A 282 0.88 7.93 -12.88
CA LYS A 282 -0.01 9.02 -12.46
C LYS A 282 0.72 10.34 -12.22
N TRP A 283 1.67 10.66 -13.10
CA TRP A 283 2.40 11.91 -13.06
C TRP A 283 1.47 13.11 -13.22
N CYS A 284 1.65 14.10 -12.36
CA CYS A 284 1.01 15.41 -12.44
C CYS A 284 1.99 16.50 -12.02
N SER A 285 1.82 17.71 -12.54
CA SER A 285 2.65 18.86 -12.18
C SER A 285 1.91 20.16 -12.44
N THR A 286 2.27 21.20 -11.70
CA THR A 286 1.83 22.58 -11.96
C THR A 286 2.53 23.20 -13.17
N HIS A 287 3.66 22.63 -13.62
CA HIS A 287 4.38 23.09 -14.79
C HIS A 287 4.31 22.07 -15.94
N PRO A 288 3.66 22.40 -17.09
CA PRO A 288 3.36 21.42 -18.15
C PRO A 288 4.60 20.79 -18.79
N LYS A 289 5.72 21.52 -18.88
CA LYS A 289 6.99 21.00 -19.42
C LYS A 289 7.46 19.72 -18.73
N LEU A 290 7.18 19.55 -17.43
CA LEU A 290 7.55 18.34 -16.70
C LEU A 290 6.79 17.12 -17.24
N LEU A 291 5.60 17.30 -17.80
CA LEU A 291 4.79 16.20 -18.31
C LEU A 291 5.07 15.89 -19.79
N GLU A 292 5.79 16.73 -20.53
CA GLU A 292 6.01 16.54 -21.97
C GLU A 292 6.75 15.23 -22.29
N SER A 293 7.73 14.87 -21.45
CA SER A 293 8.55 13.65 -21.56
C SER A 293 7.85 12.38 -21.09
N ILE A 294 6.76 12.50 -20.32
CA ILE A 294 6.06 11.37 -19.70
C ILE A 294 5.11 10.70 -20.70
N PRO A 295 5.07 9.36 -20.77
CA PRO A 295 4.08 8.65 -21.60
C PRO A 295 2.64 8.97 -21.19
N PRO A 296 1.67 9.08 -22.12
CA PRO A 296 0.28 9.36 -21.80
C PRO A 296 -0.36 8.40 -20.78
N GLU A 297 0.03 7.12 -20.79
CA GLU A 297 -0.42 6.07 -19.88
C GLU A 297 0.05 6.27 -18.42
N ASP A 298 1.15 7.00 -18.25
CA ASP A 298 1.75 7.29 -16.94
C ASP A 298 1.34 8.67 -16.42
N LYS A 299 0.55 9.45 -17.17
CA LYS A 299 0.00 10.73 -16.71
C LYS A 299 -1.31 10.53 -15.96
N GLU A 300 -1.53 11.31 -14.91
CA GLU A 300 -2.86 11.39 -14.32
C GLU A 300 -3.75 12.25 -15.22
N PRO A 301 -4.97 11.80 -15.59
CA PRO A 301 -5.95 12.66 -16.22
C PRO A 301 -6.22 13.84 -15.27
N LEU A 302 -6.20 15.08 -15.78
CA LEU A 302 -6.46 16.32 -15.00
C LEU A 302 -7.76 16.20 -14.17
N GLN A 303 -7.62 15.69 -12.95
CA GLN A 303 -8.65 15.60 -11.92
C GLN A 303 -7.92 15.83 -10.60
N ALA A 304 -8.46 16.76 -9.82
CA ALA A 304 -8.24 16.96 -8.38
C ALA A 304 -7.61 15.71 -7.69
N PHE A 305 -6.34 15.83 -7.27
CA PHE A 305 -5.61 14.76 -6.59
C PHE A 305 -6.30 14.39 -5.28
N GLN A 306 -6.12 13.17 -4.77
CA GLN A 306 -6.62 12.78 -3.45
C GLN A 306 -5.51 12.09 -2.65
N PHE A 307 -4.88 12.80 -1.71
CA PHE A 307 -3.89 12.22 -0.78
C PHE A 307 -4.61 11.35 0.23
N LYS A 308 -4.43 10.04 0.17
CA LYS A 308 -5.12 9.12 1.09
C LYS A 308 -4.17 8.68 2.18
N ASP A 309 -4.58 8.84 3.42
CA ASP A 309 -3.96 8.11 4.52
C ASP A 309 -4.15 6.59 4.30
N HIS A 310 -3.05 5.86 4.41
CA HIS A 310 -2.93 4.45 4.05
C HIS A 310 -2.76 3.56 5.29
N GLU A 311 -3.66 3.68 6.27
CA GLU A 311 -3.68 2.74 7.40
C GLU A 311 -4.78 1.66 7.35
N THR A 312 -4.34 0.48 7.74
CA THR A 312 -5.05 -0.79 7.84
C THR A 312 -6.36 -0.72 8.65
N ALA A 313 -7.37 -1.41 8.13
CA ALA A 313 -8.54 -1.94 8.85
C ALA A 313 -9.07 -1.10 10.04
N ALA A 314 -9.72 0.03 9.75
CA ALA A 314 -10.92 0.56 10.42
C ALA A 314 -11.05 2.09 10.48
N VAL A 315 -10.49 2.89 9.56
CA VAL A 315 -10.96 4.28 9.37
C VAL A 315 -11.00 4.60 7.88
N LYS A 316 -12.14 5.11 7.40
CA LYS A 316 -12.38 5.35 5.98
C LYS A 316 -11.71 6.65 5.55
N THR A 317 -10.66 6.53 4.73
CA THR A 317 -10.32 7.42 3.59
C THR A 317 -10.41 8.91 3.88
N LEU A 318 -9.40 9.42 4.57
CA LEU A 318 -9.16 10.83 4.75
C LEU A 318 -8.25 11.28 3.61
N GLY A 319 -8.84 12.05 2.71
CA GLY A 319 -8.38 12.29 1.36
C GLY A 319 -8.23 13.78 1.10
N LEU A 320 -7.08 14.41 1.37
CA LEU A 320 -6.90 15.84 0.99
C LEU A 320 -7.02 15.95 -0.53
N ILE A 321 -7.79 16.91 -1.02
CA ILE A 321 -7.84 17.19 -2.45
C ILE A 321 -6.85 18.28 -2.78
N PHE A 322 -6.11 18.18 -3.88
CA PHE A 322 -5.27 19.27 -4.36
C PHE A 322 -5.60 19.65 -5.79
N ASP A 323 -5.78 20.96 -5.99
CA ASP A 323 -5.99 21.59 -7.28
C ASP A 323 -4.67 22.22 -7.74
N PRO A 324 -3.99 21.64 -8.74
CA PRO A 324 -2.74 22.17 -9.27
C PRO A 324 -2.91 23.50 -10.02
N GLU A 325 -4.09 23.79 -10.57
CA GLU A 325 -4.29 25.06 -11.29
C GLU A 325 -4.40 26.23 -10.32
N GLN A 326 -5.03 26.01 -9.17
CA GLN A 326 -5.25 27.03 -8.14
C GLN A 326 -4.22 27.00 -7.01
N ASP A 327 -3.31 26.02 -7.00
CA ASP A 327 -2.39 25.75 -5.89
C ASP A 327 -3.09 25.72 -4.52
N ALA A 328 -4.21 24.98 -4.45
CA ALA A 328 -5.10 24.97 -3.30
C ALA A 328 -5.44 23.55 -2.85
N PHE A 329 -5.39 23.33 -1.53
CA PHE A 329 -6.03 22.16 -0.92
C PHE A 329 -7.53 22.38 -0.82
N LEU A 330 -8.31 21.39 -1.23
CA LEU A 330 -9.76 21.41 -1.26
C LEU A 330 -10.33 20.34 -0.32
N PHE A 331 -11.47 20.65 0.29
CA PHE A 331 -12.26 19.70 1.05
C PHE A 331 -13.52 19.34 0.28
N LYS A 332 -13.81 18.04 0.19
CA LYS A 332 -15.08 17.57 -0.36
C LYS A 332 -16.07 17.30 0.77
N VAL A 333 -16.81 18.34 1.16
CA VAL A 333 -17.90 18.21 2.14
C VAL A 333 -19.15 17.71 1.43
N LYS A 334 -19.73 16.60 1.90
CA LYS A 334 -21.06 16.17 1.48
C LYS A 334 -22.09 16.78 2.44
N ASN A 335 -22.91 17.70 1.93
CA ASN A 335 -24.05 18.21 2.70
C ASN A 335 -25.11 17.11 2.86
N HIS A 336 -25.31 16.63 4.08
CA HIS A 336 -26.37 15.69 4.41
C HIS A 336 -27.60 16.44 4.94
N SER A 337 -28.64 16.59 4.11
CA SER A 337 -29.95 17.05 4.55
C SER A 337 -30.75 15.87 5.15
N SER A 338 -30.68 15.68 6.46
CA SER A 338 -31.47 14.65 7.17
C SER A 338 -31.89 15.13 8.56
N SER A 339 -33.15 14.88 8.93
CA SER A 339 -33.84 15.44 10.11
C SER A 339 -33.47 14.81 11.46
N ALA A 340 -32.71 13.71 11.49
CA ALA A 340 -32.36 13.02 12.74
C ALA A 340 -30.84 13.00 12.97
N ILE A 341 -30.40 13.88 13.88
CA ILE A 341 -29.00 14.01 14.32
C ILE A 341 -28.75 13.03 15.47
N THR A 342 -27.71 12.21 15.37
CA THR A 342 -27.28 11.30 16.45
C THR A 342 -25.79 11.46 16.71
N LYS A 343 -25.31 11.18 17.94
CA LYS A 343 -23.87 11.25 18.29
C LYS A 343 -22.99 10.42 17.34
N ARG A 344 -23.43 9.20 16.98
CA ARG A 344 -22.72 8.33 16.02
C ARG A 344 -22.60 8.96 14.63
N ARG A 345 -23.63 9.69 14.19
CA ARG A 345 -23.65 10.35 12.88
C ARG A 345 -22.78 11.59 12.87
N ILE A 346 -22.84 12.42 13.92
CA ILE A 346 -21.94 13.58 14.09
C ILE A 346 -20.49 13.11 14.04
N ILE A 347 -20.12 12.07 14.80
CA ILE A 347 -18.75 11.53 14.78
C ILE A 347 -18.38 11.00 13.39
N SER A 348 -19.31 10.30 12.73
CA SER A 348 -19.07 9.81 11.36
C SER A 348 -18.94 10.92 10.34
N GLU A 349 -19.57 12.08 10.54
CA GLU A 349 -19.52 13.22 9.61
C GLU A 349 -18.27 14.09 9.86
N ILE A 350 -17.92 14.33 11.13
CA ILE A 350 -16.65 14.97 11.51
C ILE A 350 -15.48 14.15 10.98
N ALA A 351 -15.50 12.83 11.16
CA ALA A 351 -14.47 11.94 10.63
C ALA A 351 -14.43 11.81 9.10
N LEU A 352 -15.30 12.51 8.34
CA LEU A 352 -15.17 12.65 6.87
C LEU A 352 -14.37 13.90 6.48
N ILE A 353 -14.24 14.86 7.40
CA ILE A 353 -13.49 16.09 7.20
C ILE A 353 -12.18 15.92 7.96
N PHE A 354 -11.09 15.74 7.22
CA PHE A 354 -9.76 15.64 7.79
C PHE A 354 -8.89 16.70 7.16
N ASP A 355 -8.37 17.57 8.02
CA ASP A 355 -7.33 18.52 7.71
C ASP A 355 -6.05 18.06 8.39
N PRO A 356 -5.05 17.55 7.65
CA PRO A 356 -3.77 17.22 8.24
C PRO A 356 -2.90 18.46 8.48
N LEU A 357 -3.32 19.69 8.12
CA LEU A 357 -2.54 20.93 8.23
C LEU A 357 -2.89 21.79 9.44
#